data_AF-A0A534L5D0-F1
#
_entry.id   AF-A0A534L5D0-F1
#
_cell.length_a   1.000
_cell.length_b   1.000
_cell.length_c   1.000
_cell.angle_alpha   90.00
_cell.angle_beta   90.00
_cell.angle_gamma   90.00
#
_symmetry.space_group_name_H-M   'P 1'
#
loop_
_entity.id
_entity.type
_entity.pdbx_description
1 polymer ?
#
loop_
_entity_poly.entity_id
_entity_poly.type
_entity_poly.pdbx_seq_one_letter_code
_entity_poly.pdbx_strand_id
1 'polypeptide(L)' 'GFYFVDTIRKEREFERLLSTPSKEVFVKNMGRIEELTYDHLPSAYERRFLDKKREFRIKS' A
#
# COMPACT_ATOMS: atom_id res chain seq x y z
N GLY A 1 12.89 -4.74 -20.30
CA GLY A 1 13.05 -4.05 -19.00
C GLY A 1 12.17 -2.82 -18.88
N PHE A 2 10.84 -2.98 -18.92
CA PHE A 2 9.86 -1.91 -18.68
C PHE A 2 9.01 -2.25 -17.45
N TYR A 3 8.53 -3.50 -17.37
CA TYR A 3 7.87 -4.07 -16.20
C TYR A 3 8.67 -3.92 -14.91
N PHE A 4 9.97 -4.20 -14.92
CA PHE A 4 10.82 -4.07 -13.71
C PHE A 4 10.89 -2.63 -13.17
N VAL A 5 11.01 -1.64 -14.06
CA VAL A 5 11.08 -0.23 -13.66
C VAL A 5 9.73 0.25 -13.13
N ASP A 6 8.66 -0.21 -13.76
CA ASP A 6 7.29 0.08 -13.36
C ASP A 6 6.95 -0.52 -11.99
N THR A 7 7.32 -1.77 -11.73
CA THR A 7 7.18 -2.41 -10.41
C THR A 7 7.94 -1.66 -9.32
N ILE A 8 9.18 -1.23 -9.58
CA ILE A 8 9.97 -0.45 -8.61
C ILE A 8 9.30 0.89 -8.27
N ARG A 9 8.69 1.57 -9.26
CA ARG A 9 7.96 2.82 -9.02
C ARG A 9 6.74 2.59 -8.15
N LYS A 10 5.96 1.54 -8.45
CA LYS A 10 4.79 1.15 -7.67
C LYS A 10 5.12 0.74 -6.25
N GLU A 11 6.23 0.03 -6.06
CA GLU A 11 6.73 -0.35 -4.74
C GLU A 11 7.08 0.89 -3.88
N ARG A 12 7.80 1.85 -4.45
CA ARG A 12 8.12 3.12 -3.76
C ARG A 12 6.88 3.93 -3.41
N GLU A 13 5.90 3.94 -4.31
CA GLU A 13 4.62 4.62 -4.07
C GLU A 13 3.87 3.96 -2.91
N PHE A 14 3.77 2.64 -2.90
CA PHE A 14 3.18 1.88 -1.82
C PHE A 14 3.86 2.20 -0.47
N GLU A 15 5.19 2.10 -0.40
CA GLU A 15 5.92 2.35 0.85
C GLU A 15 5.72 3.79 1.35
N ARG A 16 5.67 4.78 0.44
CA ARG A 16 5.38 6.17 0.80
C ARG A 16 3.98 6.34 1.39
N LEU A 17 2.98 5.70 0.77
CA LEU A 17 1.59 5.78 1.21
C LEU A 17 1.38 5.02 2.54
N LEU A 18 2.03 3.87 2.71
CA LEU A 18 1.95 3.04 3.92
C LEU A 18 2.68 3.67 5.11
N SER A 19 3.80 4.35 4.87
CA SER A 19 4.63 4.98 5.92
C SER A 19 3.99 6.22 6.55
N THR A 20 2.86 6.70 6.04
CA THR A 20 2.17 7.87 6.62
C THR A 20 1.83 7.66 8.11
N PRO A 21 2.11 8.64 8.98
CA PRO A 21 1.70 8.60 10.38
C PRO A 21 0.22 9.01 10.57
N SER A 22 -0.40 9.63 9.57
CA SER A 22 -1.78 10.11 9.67
C SER A 22 -2.80 9.10 9.16
N LYS A 23 -3.71 8.68 10.04
CA LYS A 23 -4.83 7.79 9.71
C LYS A 23 -5.71 8.37 8.60
N GLU A 24 -5.99 9.67 8.61
CA GLU A 24 -6.84 10.31 7.61
C GLU A 24 -6.20 10.22 6.21
N VAL A 25 -4.91 10.51 6.13
CA VAL A 25 -4.15 10.40 4.88
C VAL A 25 -4.11 8.95 4.40
N PHE A 26 -3.92 8.01 5.32
CA PHE A 26 -3.95 6.58 4.99
C PHE A 26 -5.31 6.16 4.41
N VAL A 27 -6.42 6.50 5.07
CA VAL A 27 -7.78 6.16 4.61
C VAL A 27 -8.09 6.80 3.26
N LYS A 28 -7.71 8.07 3.06
CA LYS A 28 -7.91 8.78 1.79
C LYS A 28 -7.19 8.13 0.61
N ASN A 29 -6.04 7.53 0.86
CA ASN A 29 -5.25 6.84 -0.17
C ASN A 29 -5.47 5.31 -0.17
N MET A 30 -6.37 4.79 0.66
CA MET A 30 -6.53 3.35 0.88
C MET A 30 -6.87 2.61 -0.41
N GLY A 31 -7.77 3.16 -1.25
CA GLY A 31 -8.10 2.53 -2.53
C GLY A 31 -6.90 2.41 -3.48
N ARG A 32 -5.98 3.38 -3.47
CA ARG A 32 -4.75 3.29 -4.27
C ARG A 32 -3.78 2.27 -3.69
N ILE A 33 -3.69 2.19 -2.36
CA ILE A 33 -2.89 1.16 -1.70
C ILE A 33 -3.45 -0.22 -2.06
N GLU A 34 -4.77 -0.42 -2.02
CA GLU A 34 -5.43 -1.67 -2.40
C GLU A 34 -5.11 -2.07 -3.85
N GLU A 35 -5.27 -1.16 -4.81
CA GLU A 35 -4.94 -1.42 -6.23
C GLU A 35 -3.46 -1.82 -6.40
N LEU A 36 -2.53 -1.09 -5.78
CA LEU A 36 -1.11 -1.45 -5.82
C LEU A 36 -0.84 -2.84 -5.23
N THR A 37 -1.57 -3.20 -4.18
CA THR A 37 -1.35 -4.42 -3.42
C THR A 37 -1.93 -5.65 -4.10
N TYR A 38 -3.12 -5.54 -4.69
CA TYR A 38 -3.83 -6.65 -5.31
C TYR A 38 -3.50 -6.84 -6.78
N ASP A 39 -3.27 -5.76 -7.54
CA ASP A 39 -3.11 -5.83 -9.00
C ASP A 39 -1.65 -5.78 -9.47
N HIS A 40 -0.73 -5.34 -8.61
CA HIS A 40 0.63 -4.97 -9.07
C HIS A 40 1.78 -5.49 -8.22
N LEU A 41 1.58 -5.69 -6.91
CA LEU A 41 2.64 -6.10 -5.99
C LEU A 41 2.44 -7.54 -5.49
N PRO A 42 3.52 -8.22 -5.09
CA PRO A 42 3.42 -9.56 -4.49
C PRO A 42 2.61 -9.57 -3.19
N SER A 43 2.02 -10.72 -2.83
CA SER A 43 1.19 -10.91 -1.63
C SER A 43 1.86 -10.55 -0.29
N ALA A 44 3.19 -10.42 -0.26
CA ALA A 44 3.91 -9.91 0.91
C ALA A 44 3.50 -8.47 1.30
N TYR A 45 3.11 -7.65 0.32
CA TYR A 45 2.65 -6.28 0.52
C TYR A 45 1.24 -6.21 1.12
N GLU A 46 0.39 -7.20 0.81
CA GLU A 46 -0.94 -7.35 1.41
C GLU A 46 -0.85 -7.46 2.92
N ARG A 47 0.07 -8.29 3.41
CA ARG A 47 0.29 -8.44 4.85
C ARG A 47 0.65 -7.11 5.51
N ARG A 48 1.54 -6.32 4.89
CA ARG A 48 1.94 -5.00 5.40
C ARG A 48 0.77 -4.02 5.43
N PHE A 49 -0.05 -4.02 4.38
CA PHE A 49 -1.25 -3.20 4.30
C PHE A 49 -2.26 -3.56 5.41
N LEU A 50 -2.52 -4.86 5.61
CA LEU A 50 -3.42 -5.34 6.64
C LEU A 50 -2.91 -5.03 8.06
N ASP A 51 -1.60 -5.17 8.31
CA ASP A 51 -0.99 -4.77 9.59
C ASP A 51 -1.18 -3.27 9.85
N LYS A 52 -1.02 -2.42 8.82
CA LYS A 52 -1.27 -0.98 8.96
C LYS A 52 -2.74 -0.64 9.21
N LYS A 53 -3.69 -1.36 8.57
CA LYS A 53 -5.13 -1.24 8.89
C LYS A 53 -5.41 -1.57 10.36
N ARG A 54 -4.76 -2.61 10.90
CA ARG A 54 -4.86 -2.99 12.32
C ARG A 54 -4.27 -1.93 13.23
N GLU A 55 -3.11 -1.38 12.90
CA GLU A 55 -2.48 -0.28 13.65
C GLU A 55 -3.43 0.92 13.78
N PHE A 56 -4.07 1.32 12.68
CA PHE A 56 -5.04 2.42 12.68
C PHE A 56 -6.44 2.03 13.17
N ARG A 57 -6.65 0.77 13.59
CA ARG A 57 -7.95 0.24 14.03
C ARG A 57 -9.07 0.51 13.02
N ILE A 58 -8.77 0.32 11.74
CA ILE A 58 -9.75 0.42 10.66
C ILE A 58 -10.48 -0.93 10.61
N LYS A 59 -11.82 -0.89 10.71
CA LYS A 59 -12.62 -2.11 10.55
C LYS A 59 -12.56 -2.53 9.08
N SER A 60 -12.28 -3.82 8.86
CA SER A 60 -12.30 -4.46 7.53
C SER A 60 -13.68 -4.44 6.92
#